data_AF-A0A1I3AU68-F1
#
_entry.id   AF-A0A1I3AU68-F1
#
_cell.length_a   1.000
_cell.length_b   1.000
_cell.length_c   1.000
_cell.angle_alpha   90.00
_cell.angle_beta   90.00
_cell.angle_gamma   90.00
#
_symmetry.space_group_name_H-M   'P 1'
#
loop_
_entity.id
_entity.type
_entity.pdbx_description
1 polymer ?
#
loop_
_entity_poly.entity_id
_entity_poly.type
_entity_poly.pdbx_seq_one_letter_code
_entity_poly.pdbx_strand_id
1 'polypeptide(L)' 'MPKAVVLEKYCKSCRLCVDICPQKIMDISTKSNEKGYFVAACIDQEKCTGCTLCATVCPDVAIEVYK' A
#
# COMPACT_ATOMS: atom_id res chain seq x y z
N MET A 1 -17.20 1.37 -0.13
CA MET A 1 -16.25 2.33 -0.71
C MET A 1 -14.95 1.60 -0.94
N PRO A 2 -14.31 1.80 -2.10
CA PRO A 2 -13.06 1.14 -2.38
C PRO A 2 -11.99 1.55 -1.37
N LYS A 3 -11.12 0.62 -0.99
CA LYS A 3 -10.02 0.88 -0.07
C LYS A 3 -8.85 -0.05 -0.33
N ALA A 4 -7.64 0.42 -0.04
CA ALA A 4 -6.42 -0.38 -0.07
C ALA A 4 -5.80 -0.45 1.33
N VAL A 5 -5.55 -1.66 1.83
CA VAL A 5 -5.02 -1.91 3.18
C VAL A 5 -3.69 -2.63 3.05
N VAL A 6 -2.63 -2.08 3.65
CA VAL A 6 -1.31 -2.70 3.66
C VAL A 6 -1.18 -3.63 4.87
N LEU A 7 -0.85 -4.89 4.62
CA LEU A 7 -0.53 -5.88 5.63
C LEU A 7 0.91 -5.68 6.11
N GLU A 8 1.04 -4.94 7.21
CA GLU A 8 2.32 -4.44 7.73
C GLU A 8 3.38 -5.54 7.95
N LYS A 9 2.94 -6.73 8.36
CA LYS A 9 3.81 -7.91 8.58
C LYS A 9 4.61 -8.33 7.33
N TYR A 10 4.05 -8.09 6.15
CA TYR A 10 4.62 -8.53 4.87
C TYR A 10 5.29 -7.39 4.10
N CYS A 11 4.95 -6.13 4.39
CA CYS A 11 5.54 -4.98 3.72
C CYS A 11 7.05 -4.82 4.03
N LYS A 12 7.85 -4.64 2.97
CA LYS A 12 9.31 -4.41 3.04
C LYS A 12 9.75 -3.00 2.59
N SER A 13 8.82 -2.05 2.50
CA SER A 13 9.09 -0.67 2.12
C SER A 13 9.78 -0.48 0.75
N CYS A 14 9.50 -1.36 -0.23
CA CYS A 14 10.14 -1.29 -1.56
C CYS A 14 9.65 -0.15 -2.46
N ARG A 15 8.61 0.59 -2.05
CA ARG A 15 8.02 1.75 -2.74
C ARG A 15 7.37 1.50 -4.12
N LEU A 16 7.38 0.27 -4.64
CA LEU A 16 6.71 -0.04 -5.92
C LEU A 16 5.21 0.35 -5.97
N CYS A 17 4.49 0.15 -4.86
CA CYS A 17 3.10 0.56 -4.75
C CYS A 17 2.89 2.09 -4.73
N VAL A 18 3.89 2.84 -4.27
CA VAL A 18 3.92 4.32 -4.29
C VAL A 18 4.06 4.79 -5.73
N ASP A 19 5.04 4.24 -6.45
CA ASP A 19 5.37 4.68 -7.80
C ASP A 19 4.25 4.36 -8.81
N ILE A 20 3.58 3.21 -8.66
CA ILE A 20 2.54 2.79 -9.62
C ILE A 20 1.17 3.44 -9.37
N CYS A 21 0.92 4.01 -8.20
CA CYS A 21 -0.41 4.46 -7.83
C CYS A 21 -0.83 5.68 -8.67
N PRO A 22 -1.82 5.57 -9.57
CA PRO A 22 -2.20 6.68 -10.46
C PRO A 22 -2.82 7.85 -9.68
N GLN A 23 -3.41 7.56 -8.52
CA GLN A 23 -4.02 8.57 -7.65
C GLN A 23 -2.99 9.22 -6.70
N LYS A 24 -1.75 8.72 -6.66
CA LYS A 24 -0.68 9.20 -5.76
C LYS A 24 -1.09 9.21 -4.29
N ILE A 25 -1.80 8.16 -3.86
CA ILE A 25 -2.33 7.98 -2.50
C ILE A 25 -1.63 6.90 -1.70
N MET A 26 -0.55 6.33 -2.23
CA MET A 26 0.29 5.38 -1.49
C MET A 26 1.57 6.10 -1.09
N ASP A 27 1.99 5.99 0.17
CA ASP A 27 3.28 6.52 0.64
C ASP A 27 3.86 5.62 1.74
N ILE A 28 5.11 5.87 2.13
CA ILE A 28 5.73 5.25 3.29
C ILE A 28 5.28 5.97 4.56
N SER A 29 4.62 5.23 5.45
CA SER A 29 4.17 5.73 6.73
C SER A 29 5.32 5.89 7.71
N THR A 30 5.08 6.60 8.81
CA THR A 30 6.02 6.70 9.94
C THR A 30 6.00 5.47 10.86
N LYS A 31 5.13 4.48 10.60
CA LYS A 31 4.98 3.28 11.40
C LYS A 31 5.95 2.20 10.94
N SER A 32 6.76 1.68 11.86
CA SER A 32 7.59 0.51 11.62
C SER A 32 6.87 -0.79 11.97
N ASN A 33 7.16 -1.87 11.23
CA ASN A 33 6.78 -3.23 11.60
C ASN A 33 7.86 -3.90 12.48
N GLU A 34 7.59 -5.13 12.93
CA GLU A 34 8.52 -5.94 13.76
C GLU A 34 9.88 -6.21 13.11
N LYS A 35 10.00 -6.02 11.79
CA LYS A 35 11.26 -6.19 11.03
C LYS A 35 12.03 -4.87 10.87
N GLY A 36 11.52 -3.76 11.41
CA GLY A 36 12.13 -2.44 11.31
C GLY A 36 11.84 -1.68 10.01
N TYR A 37 10.96 -2.19 9.13
CA TYR A 37 10.58 -1.46 7.91
C TYR A 37 9.48 -0.45 8.22
N PHE A 38 9.67 0.80 7.78
CA PHE A 38 8.58 1.78 7.68
C PHE A 38 7.61 1.35 6.58
N VAL A 39 6.40 0.96 6.95
CA VAL A 39 5.48 0.28 6.02
C VAL A 39 4.76 1.26 5.12
N ALA A 40 4.45 0.84 3.89
CA ALA A 40 3.58 1.61 3.02
C ALA A 40 2.16 1.73 3.61
N ALA A 41 1.46 2.79 3.27
CA ALA A 41 0.07 3.02 3.64
C ALA A 41 -0.67 3.79 2.54
N CYS A 42 -1.99 3.57 2.45
CA CYS A 42 -2.86 4.42 1.66
C CYS A 42 -3.22 5.67 2.48
N ILE A 43 -2.71 6.84 2.09
CA ILE A 43 -2.84 8.09 2.84
C ILE A 43 -4.18 8.80 2.63
N ASP A 44 -4.93 8.42 1.60
CA ASP A 44 -6.23 9.00 1.26
C ASP A 44 -7.14 7.90 0.68
N GLN A 45 -7.95 7.29 1.55
CA GLN A 45 -8.86 6.20 1.15
C GLN A 45 -10.04 6.71 0.31
N GLU A 46 -10.41 7.99 0.42
CA GLU A 46 -11.54 8.56 -0.32
C GLU A 46 -11.26 8.65 -1.82
N LYS A 47 -9.99 8.85 -2.18
CA LYS A 47 -9.51 8.82 -3.58
C LYS A 47 -9.20 7.43 -4.10
N CYS A 48 -9.31 6.38 -3.28
CA CYS A 48 -9.04 5.02 -3.75
C CYS A 48 -10.12 4.58 -4.75
N THR A 49 -9.70 4.13 -5.93
CA THR A 49 -10.62 3.64 -6.99
C THR A 49 -10.78 2.12 -6.99
N GLY A 50 -10.00 1.40 -6.17
CA GLY A 50 -9.98 -0.06 -6.18
C GLY A 50 -9.38 -0.69 -7.45
N CYS A 51 -8.48 0.01 -8.15
CA CYS A 51 -7.88 -0.43 -9.43
C CYS A 51 -6.85 -1.57 -9.33
N THR A 52 -6.56 -2.07 -8.13
CA THR A 52 -5.66 -3.19 -7.82
C THR A 52 -4.18 -3.08 -8.23
N LEU A 53 -3.74 -2.01 -8.91
CA LEU A 53 -2.33 -1.85 -9.35
C LEU A 53 -1.31 -1.99 -8.21
N CYS A 54 -1.60 -1.40 -7.04
CA CYS A 54 -0.72 -1.52 -5.87
C CYS A 54 -0.57 -2.96 -5.38
N ALA A 55 -1.67 -3.75 -5.40
CA ALA A 55 -1.64 -5.15 -5.02
C ALA A 55 -0.94 -6.01 -6.09
N THR A 56 -1.18 -5.74 -7.38
CA THR A 56 -0.57 -6.47 -8.49
C THR A 56 0.95 -6.27 -8.57
N VAL A 57 1.46 -5.06 -8.28
CA VAL A 57 2.91 -4.79 -8.31
C VAL A 57 3.63 -5.27 -7.05
N CYS A 58 2.90 -5.59 -5.98
CA CYS A 58 3.53 -5.93 -4.70
C CYS A 58 4.15 -7.34 -4.75
N PRO A 59 5.49 -7.47 -4.67
CA PRO A 59 6.14 -8.77 -4.77
C PRO A 59 5.87 -9.69 -3.57
N ASP A 60 5.49 -9.10 -2.43
CA ASP A 60 5.23 -9.81 -1.18
C ASP A 60 3.72 -10.01 -0.91
N VAL A 61 2.85 -9.63 -1.85
CA VAL A 61 1.39 -9.74 -1.71
C VAL A 61 0.88 -9.07 -0.41
N ALA A 62 1.49 -7.93 -0.06
CA ALA A 62 1.27 -7.25 1.21
C ALA A 62 0.11 -6.24 1.17
N ILE A 63 -0.78 -6.26 0.17
CA ILE A 63 -1.84 -5.25 0.00
C ILE A 63 -3.16 -5.93 -0.37
N GLU A 64 -4.18 -5.66 0.44
CA GLU A 64 -5.56 -6.07 0.18
C GLU A 64 -6.33 -4.89 -0.42
N VAL A 65 -7.14 -5.16 -1.46
CA VAL A 65 -7.97 -4.16 -2.11
C VAL A 65 -9.43 -4.60 -2.04
N TYR A 66 -10.28 -3.70 -1.57
CA TYR A 66 -11.71 -3.87 -1.44
C TYR A 66 -12.42 -2.89 -2.38
N LYS A 67 -13.57 -3.27 -2.94
CA LYS A 67 -14.37 -2.45 -3.85
C LYS A 67 -15.81 -2.37 -3.39
#